data_AF-A0AAD7NJQ9-F1
#
_entry.id   AF-A0AAD7NJQ9-F1
#
_cell.length_a   1.000
_cell.length_b   1.000
_cell.length_c   1.000
_cell.angle_alpha   90.00
_cell.angle_beta   90.00
_cell.angle_gamma   90.00
#
_symmetry.space_group_name_H-M   'P 1'
#
loop_
_entity.id
_entity.type
_entity.pdbx_description
1 polymer ?
#
loop_
_entity_poly.entity_id
_entity_poly.type
_entity_poly.pdbx_seq_one_letter_code
_entity_poly.pdbx_strand_id
1 'polypeptide(L)'
;MCLPPVGQPLRPYLFKRRPQKNPKKAGSSARPGRKAAAKPSVSNTSSPTELPSAPSLLNHNQQTTDEWYKSPRTKKDYGNYVKSGKAWIIEWTSEGTLDDEISADAFDIITSETPLPLRALTAFKCEHLERGFATAEGLRSAFKDYFERVCGCQGDFWKYNSHMGNWEGNPVFESGYESLQNCHNRTSTATQALPMLPADLKMIMEYLDSTEAIKYFTVTQRLYFKAFLTTAFTLWTRNDELINLQSKDILRSATGIPYHEFALIFHKTNKDPTKDTWFRLILLIPKSTATPISMLGKNIWRDYWAVVFVEPTFTAFRRVVDRFPD
;
A
#
# COMPACT_ATOMS: atom_id res chain seq x y z
N MET A 1 -51.90 -20.80 -3.28
CA MET A 1 -51.39 -19.98 -2.16
C MET A 1 -50.92 -18.66 -2.74
N CYS A 2 -51.54 -17.56 -2.31
CA CYS A 2 -51.34 -16.24 -2.87
C CYS A 2 -49.97 -15.65 -2.48
N LEU A 3 -49.28 -15.09 -3.45
CA LEU A 3 -48.08 -14.27 -3.23
C LEU A 3 -48.46 -12.98 -2.49
N PRO A 4 -47.61 -12.46 -1.57
CA PRO A 4 -47.86 -11.16 -0.95
C PRO A 4 -47.58 -10.01 -1.94
N PRO A 5 -48.17 -8.82 -1.72
CA PRO A 5 -48.09 -7.71 -2.66
C PRO A 5 -46.72 -7.01 -2.60
N VAL A 6 -46.18 -6.75 -3.78
CA VAL A 6 -45.06 -5.82 -4.03
C VAL A 6 -45.58 -4.40 -3.85
N GLY A 7 -45.00 -3.60 -2.94
CA GLY A 7 -45.30 -2.16 -2.92
C GLY A 7 -45.18 -1.39 -1.61
N GLN A 8 -44.16 -1.61 -0.78
CA GLN A 8 -43.78 -0.59 0.21
C GLN A 8 -42.44 0.05 -0.18
N PRO A 9 -42.41 1.37 -0.45
CA PRO A 9 -41.15 2.08 -0.65
C PRO A 9 -40.38 2.08 0.66
N LEU A 10 -39.16 1.53 0.62
CA LEU A 10 -38.20 1.63 1.71
C LEU A 10 -37.99 3.10 2.05
N ARG A 11 -38.25 3.48 3.30
CA ARG A 11 -37.97 4.84 3.79
C ARG A 11 -36.46 5.09 3.66
N PRO A 12 -36.02 6.21 3.05
CA PRO A 12 -34.61 6.54 3.00
C PRO A 12 -34.11 6.78 4.42
N TYR A 13 -33.20 5.92 4.89
CA TYR A 13 -32.40 6.19 6.08
C TYR A 13 -31.53 7.41 5.79
N LEU A 14 -31.95 8.57 6.31
CA LEU A 14 -31.18 9.81 6.29
C LEU A 14 -29.94 9.63 7.19
N PHE A 15 -28.83 9.23 6.57
CA PHE A 15 -27.51 9.30 7.16
C PHE A 15 -27.17 10.77 7.47
N LYS A 16 -27.34 11.19 8.74
CA LYS A 16 -26.80 12.47 9.22
C LYS A 16 -25.27 12.39 9.19
N ARG A 17 -24.66 12.92 8.13
CA ARG A 17 -23.20 13.11 8.05
C ARG A 17 -22.73 13.99 9.22
N ARG A 18 -21.72 13.55 9.96
CA ARG A 18 -21.01 14.40 10.93
C ARG A 18 -20.30 15.55 10.17
N PRO A 19 -20.35 16.79 10.64
CA PRO A 19 -19.60 17.88 10.03
C PRO A 19 -18.10 17.66 10.26
N GLN A 20 -17.31 17.55 9.19
CA GLN A 20 -15.86 17.62 9.29
C GLN A 20 -15.42 19.09 9.46
N LYS A 21 -14.64 19.35 10.52
CA LYS A 21 -13.97 20.64 10.74
C LYS A 21 -12.84 20.78 9.73
N ASN A 22 -12.98 21.72 8.79
CA ASN A 22 -11.87 22.15 7.94
C ASN A 22 -10.76 22.80 8.81
N PRO A 23 -9.50 22.39 8.70
CA PRO A 23 -8.40 23.10 9.34
C PRO A 23 -8.19 24.45 8.65
N LYS A 24 -8.17 25.53 9.46
CA LYS A 24 -7.87 26.90 9.04
C LYS A 24 -6.47 26.96 8.41
N LYS A 25 -6.38 27.40 7.16
CA LYS A 25 -5.11 27.80 6.51
C LYS A 25 -4.46 28.93 7.30
N ALA A 26 -3.32 28.65 7.93
CA ALA A 26 -2.52 29.64 8.62
C ALA A 26 -1.64 30.42 7.61
N GLY A 27 -1.82 31.74 7.63
CA GLY A 27 -0.88 32.83 7.35
C GLY A 27 0.28 32.60 6.37
N SER A 28 0.19 33.29 5.23
CA SER A 28 1.33 33.64 4.38
C SER A 28 2.32 34.53 5.16
N SER A 29 3.53 34.01 5.39
CA SER A 29 4.64 34.77 5.98
C SER A 29 5.27 35.70 4.94
N ALA A 30 5.39 36.97 5.32
CA ALA A 30 5.97 38.05 4.53
C ALA A 30 7.47 37.86 4.29
N ARG A 31 7.90 38.16 3.06
CA ARG A 31 9.29 38.05 2.59
C ARG A 31 10.06 39.34 2.93
N PRO A 32 11.19 39.31 3.67
CA PRO A 32 11.98 40.51 3.91
C PRO A 32 12.85 40.87 2.69
N GLY A 33 13.04 42.18 2.51
CA GLY A 33 13.66 42.81 1.34
C GLY A 33 15.11 42.42 1.06
N ARG A 34 15.41 42.23 -0.23
CA ARG A 34 16.75 42.07 -0.79
C ARG A 34 17.52 43.39 -0.71
N LYS A 35 18.62 43.43 0.05
CA LYS A 35 19.66 44.47 -0.11
C LYS A 35 20.54 44.11 -1.30
N ALA A 36 20.75 45.08 -2.19
CA ALA A 36 21.62 44.96 -3.35
C ALA A 36 23.09 44.90 -2.90
N ALA A 37 23.80 43.84 -3.27
CA ALA A 37 25.24 43.73 -3.10
C ALA A 37 25.96 44.34 -4.31
N ALA A 38 26.98 45.16 -4.04
CA ALA A 38 27.82 45.80 -5.03
C ALA A 38 28.64 44.77 -5.84
N LYS A 39 28.72 44.99 -7.16
CA LYS A 39 29.54 44.17 -8.08
C LYS A 39 31.02 44.55 -7.93
N PRO A 40 31.94 43.58 -7.73
CA PRO A 40 33.35 43.82 -7.95
C PRO A 40 33.66 43.76 -9.47
N SER A 41 34.41 44.75 -9.96
CA SER A 41 34.93 44.80 -11.32
C SER A 41 36.11 43.84 -11.46
N VAL A 42 35.94 42.79 -12.27
CA VAL A 42 37.02 41.86 -12.63
C VAL A 42 37.54 42.23 -14.01
N SER A 43 38.78 42.71 -14.07
CA SER A 43 39.55 42.90 -15.30
C SER A 43 40.09 41.54 -15.77
N ASN A 44 39.51 40.98 -16.83
CA ASN A 44 40.02 39.75 -17.45
C ASN A 44 40.88 40.06 -18.67
N THR A 45 42.19 39.88 -18.49
CA THR A 45 43.15 39.71 -19.59
C THR A 45 43.20 38.21 -19.88
N SER A 46 42.47 37.75 -20.90
CA SER A 46 42.36 36.33 -21.24
C SER A 46 43.43 35.89 -22.24
N SER A 47 44.37 35.08 -21.77
CA SER A 47 45.11 34.10 -22.58
C SER A 47 44.17 32.95 -23.02
N PRO A 48 44.49 32.20 -24.10
CA PRO A 48 43.60 31.19 -24.66
C PRO A 48 43.41 30.06 -23.64
N THR A 49 42.20 29.98 -23.09
CA THR A 49 41.81 28.97 -22.11
C THR A 49 41.78 27.62 -22.79
N GLU A 50 42.64 26.69 -22.34
CA GLU A 50 42.61 25.29 -22.76
C GLU A 50 41.19 24.74 -22.63
N LEU A 51 40.75 23.98 -23.64
CA LEU A 51 39.42 23.39 -23.66
C LEU A 51 39.27 22.45 -22.45
N PRO A 52 38.20 22.59 -21.64
CA PRO A 52 37.99 21.73 -20.49
C PRO A 52 37.83 20.27 -20.93
N SER A 53 38.43 19.37 -20.16
CA SER A 53 38.35 17.92 -20.43
C SER A 53 36.92 17.41 -20.19
N ALA A 54 36.53 16.34 -20.90
CA ALA A 54 35.20 15.73 -20.73
C ALA A 54 34.88 15.32 -19.27
N PRO A 55 35.81 14.74 -18.49
CA PRO A 55 35.57 14.47 -17.06
C PRO A 55 35.34 15.74 -16.23
N SER A 56 36.03 16.84 -16.56
CA SER A 56 35.85 18.13 -15.89
C SER A 56 34.45 18.69 -16.15
N LEU A 57 33.97 18.61 -17.40
CA LEU A 57 32.61 19.03 -17.76
C LEU A 57 31.53 18.16 -17.10
N LEU A 58 31.74 16.84 -17.02
CA LEU A 58 30.81 15.93 -16.34
C LEU A 58 30.75 16.21 -14.84
N ASN A 59 31.89 16.42 -14.18
CA ASN A 59 31.94 16.78 -12.76
C ASN A 59 31.29 18.14 -12.50
N HIS A 60 31.52 19.13 -13.37
CA HIS A 60 30.89 20.43 -13.25
C HIS A 60 29.37 20.35 -13.47
N ASN A 61 28.92 19.52 -14.42
CA ASN A 61 27.49 19.26 -14.63
C ASN A 61 26.86 18.55 -13.43
N GLN A 62 27.55 17.58 -12.81
CA GLN A 62 27.07 16.94 -11.58
C GLN A 62 26.97 17.92 -10.42
N GLN A 63 27.99 18.78 -10.22
CA GLN A 63 27.99 19.79 -9.17
C GLN A 63 26.86 20.81 -9.37
N THR A 64 26.68 21.30 -10.59
CA THR A 64 25.58 22.24 -10.91
C THR A 64 24.23 21.55 -10.84
N THR A 65 24.07 20.34 -11.35
CA THR A 65 22.85 19.57 -11.15
C THR A 65 22.55 19.42 -9.67
N ASP A 66 23.54 19.15 -8.83
CA ASP A 66 23.36 19.09 -7.39
C ASP A 66 22.95 20.42 -6.77
N GLU A 67 23.63 21.51 -7.10
CA GLU A 67 23.32 22.84 -6.56
C GLU A 67 21.93 23.34 -6.97
N TRP A 68 21.49 23.01 -8.19
CA TRP A 68 20.29 23.58 -8.79
C TRP A 68 19.06 22.68 -8.71
N TYR A 69 19.22 21.36 -8.74
CA TYR A 69 18.09 20.42 -8.85
C TYR A 69 17.31 20.23 -7.55
N LYS A 70 17.97 20.34 -6.38
CA LYS A 70 17.32 20.14 -5.08
C LYS A 70 17.73 21.19 -4.06
N SER A 71 16.73 21.71 -3.35
CA SER A 71 16.98 22.61 -2.23
C SER A 71 17.84 21.93 -1.16
N PRO A 72 18.72 22.66 -0.45
CA PRO A 72 19.53 22.09 0.63
C PRO A 72 18.67 21.40 1.70
N ARG A 73 17.46 21.92 1.94
CA ARG A 73 16.48 21.32 2.85
C ARG A 73 16.03 19.95 2.34
N THR A 74 15.64 19.83 1.08
CA THR A 74 15.21 18.56 0.48
C THR A 74 16.32 17.52 0.54
N LYS A 75 17.57 17.89 0.25
CA LYS A 75 18.72 16.99 0.36
C LYS A 75 18.89 16.46 1.79
N LYS A 76 18.80 17.36 2.78
CA LYS A 76 18.86 17.00 4.19
C LYS A 76 17.71 16.06 4.59
N ASP A 77 16.49 16.38 4.16
CA ASP A 77 15.30 15.58 4.46
C ASP A 77 15.41 14.18 3.84
N TYR A 78 15.88 14.08 2.59
CA TYR A 78 16.11 12.78 1.93
C TYR A 78 17.19 11.96 2.63
N GLY A 79 18.31 12.59 2.99
CA GLY A 79 19.35 11.94 3.79
C GLY A 79 18.83 11.42 5.12
N ASN A 80 17.92 12.15 5.78
CA ASN A 80 17.29 11.70 7.02
C ASN A 80 16.35 10.48 6.80
N TYR A 81 15.58 10.46 5.72
CA TYR A 81 14.73 9.31 5.37
C TYR A 81 15.57 8.05 5.14
N VAL A 82 16.63 8.15 4.34
CA VAL A 82 17.53 7.03 4.05
C VAL A 82 18.23 6.55 5.33
N LYS A 83 18.78 7.49 6.11
CA LYS A 83 19.44 7.17 7.40
C LYS A 83 18.47 6.47 8.35
N SER A 84 17.25 6.96 8.49
CA SER A 84 16.24 6.32 9.35
C SER A 84 15.81 4.96 8.83
N GLY A 85 15.72 4.77 7.51
CA GLY A 85 15.38 3.49 6.91
C GLY A 85 16.47 2.44 7.12
N LYS A 86 17.73 2.83 6.93
CA LYS A 86 18.89 1.96 7.21
C LYS A 86 19.01 1.58 8.68
N ALA A 87 18.80 2.53 9.59
CA ALA A 87 18.79 2.22 11.02
C ALA A 87 17.67 1.22 11.37
N TRP A 88 16.50 1.41 10.77
CA TRP A 88 15.34 0.54 10.99
C TRP A 88 15.57 -0.89 10.48
N ILE A 89 16.16 -1.10 9.29
CA ILE A 89 16.40 -2.47 8.81
C ILE A 89 17.46 -3.21 9.64
N ILE A 90 18.46 -2.51 10.17
CA ILE A 90 19.45 -3.08 11.09
C ILE A 90 18.78 -3.53 12.40
N GLU A 91 17.93 -2.66 12.98
CA GLU A 91 17.16 -3.00 14.18
C GLU A 91 16.23 -4.18 13.91
N TRP A 92 15.49 -4.13 12.81
CA TRP A 92 14.49 -5.14 12.45
C TRP A 92 15.10 -6.53 12.20
N THR A 93 16.25 -6.59 11.52
CA THR A 93 16.97 -7.85 11.31
C THR A 93 17.61 -8.39 12.59
N SER A 94 18.01 -7.51 13.51
CA SER A 94 18.57 -7.92 14.81
C SER A 94 17.54 -8.58 15.75
N GLU A 95 16.25 -8.27 15.57
CA GLU A 95 15.17 -8.84 16.37
C GLU A 95 14.80 -10.29 15.96
N GLY A 96 15.34 -10.80 14.85
CA GLY A 96 15.13 -12.18 14.39
C GLY A 96 13.67 -12.51 14.03
N THR A 97 12.89 -11.50 13.63
CA THR A 97 11.43 -11.60 13.48
C THR A 97 10.97 -12.07 12.09
N LEU A 98 11.88 -12.22 11.12
CA LEU A 98 11.58 -12.73 9.78
C LEU A 98 12.59 -13.80 9.38
N ASP A 99 12.14 -14.76 8.56
CA ASP A 99 12.98 -15.75 7.90
C ASP A 99 14.21 -15.03 7.28
N ASP A 100 15.39 -15.67 7.35
CA ASP A 100 16.75 -15.13 7.12
C ASP A 100 17.03 -14.48 5.73
N GLU A 101 16.00 -14.10 4.98
CA GLU A 101 16.06 -13.65 3.59
C GLU A 101 16.38 -12.15 3.42
N ILE A 102 16.12 -11.31 4.44
CA ILE A 102 16.40 -9.87 4.36
C ILE A 102 17.69 -9.52 5.10
N SER A 103 18.70 -9.08 4.37
CA SER A 103 19.96 -8.61 4.95
C SER A 103 19.86 -7.19 5.53
N ALA A 104 20.63 -6.91 6.60
CA ALA A 104 20.72 -5.59 7.22
C ALA A 104 21.28 -4.50 6.27
N ASP A 105 21.98 -4.91 5.22
CA ASP A 105 22.54 -4.05 4.17
C ASP A 105 21.73 -4.08 2.86
N ALA A 106 20.47 -4.54 2.88
CA ALA A 106 19.66 -4.71 1.67
C ALA A 106 19.40 -3.40 0.88
N PHE A 107 19.62 -2.23 1.49
CA PHE A 107 19.59 -0.94 0.78
C PHE A 107 20.95 -0.54 0.19
N ASP A 108 22.04 -1.12 0.63
CA ASP A 108 23.39 -0.84 0.14
C ASP A 108 23.83 -1.84 -0.93
N ILE A 109 23.46 -3.11 -0.76
CA ILE A 109 23.71 -4.17 -1.71
C ILE A 109 22.41 -4.46 -2.46
N ILE A 110 22.35 -3.99 -3.71
CA ILE A 110 21.16 -4.11 -4.53
C ILE A 110 21.01 -5.55 -5.04
N THR A 111 19.94 -6.22 -4.60
CA THR A 111 19.59 -7.60 -4.95
C THR A 111 18.13 -7.69 -5.42
N SER A 112 17.66 -8.89 -5.80
CA SER A 112 16.23 -9.14 -6.06
C SER A 112 15.35 -8.72 -4.90
N GLU A 113 15.85 -8.85 -3.68
CA GLU A 113 15.07 -8.65 -2.46
C GLU A 113 15.00 -7.19 -2.03
N THR A 114 15.83 -6.28 -2.55
CA THR A 114 15.89 -4.87 -2.12
C THR A 114 14.53 -4.14 -2.07
N PRO A 115 13.56 -4.38 -2.96
CA PRO A 115 12.27 -3.71 -2.85
C PRO A 115 11.41 -4.21 -1.67
N LEU A 116 11.61 -5.44 -1.19
CA LEU A 116 10.88 -6.02 -0.07
C LEU A 116 11.06 -5.22 1.25
N PRO A 117 12.28 -4.95 1.75
CA PRO A 117 12.47 -4.13 2.94
C PRO A 117 12.02 -2.69 2.73
N LEU A 118 12.06 -2.15 1.51
CA LEU A 118 11.53 -0.82 1.24
C LEU A 118 10.00 -0.77 1.35
N ARG A 119 9.31 -1.80 0.84
CA ARG A 119 7.86 -1.99 1.00
C ARG A 119 7.50 -2.14 2.46
N ALA A 120 8.23 -2.97 3.20
CA ALA A 120 8.01 -3.17 4.63
C ALA A 120 8.25 -1.90 5.45
N LEU A 121 9.32 -1.16 5.17
CA LEU A 121 9.60 0.14 5.81
C LEU A 121 8.43 1.11 5.57
N THR A 122 7.92 1.14 4.35
CA THR A 122 6.81 2.02 3.97
C THR A 122 5.55 1.64 4.72
N ALA A 123 5.19 0.35 4.78
CA ALA A 123 4.05 -0.14 5.54
C ALA A 123 4.21 0.17 7.04
N PHE A 124 5.38 -0.10 7.62
CA PHE A 124 5.67 0.23 9.02
C PHE A 124 5.51 1.72 9.32
N LYS A 125 6.10 2.60 8.51
CA LYS A 125 6.00 4.05 8.74
C LYS A 125 4.58 4.59 8.48
N CYS A 126 3.89 4.09 7.45
CA CYS A 126 2.62 4.67 7.02
C CYS A 126 1.42 4.10 7.76
N GLU A 127 1.40 2.78 7.97
CA GLU A 127 0.30 2.06 8.61
C GLU A 127 0.53 1.93 10.11
N HIS A 128 1.66 1.32 10.52
CA HIS A 128 1.92 1.08 11.94
C HIS A 128 2.18 2.37 12.74
N LEU A 129 2.88 3.35 12.17
CA LEU A 129 3.07 4.67 12.80
C LEU A 129 2.07 5.74 12.34
N GLU A 130 1.06 5.37 11.56
CA GLU A 130 -0.01 6.25 11.07
C GLU A 130 0.46 7.56 10.39
N ARG A 131 1.62 7.54 9.72
CA ARG A 131 2.20 8.75 9.11
C ARG A 131 1.60 9.11 7.74
N GLY A 132 0.78 8.23 7.17
CA GLY A 132 0.02 8.46 5.93
C GLY A 132 0.86 8.61 4.66
N PHE A 133 0.18 8.92 3.55
CA PHE A 133 0.73 8.87 2.19
C PHE A 133 1.89 9.85 1.92
N ALA A 134 1.88 11.03 2.53
CA ALA A 134 2.99 12.00 2.37
C ALA A 134 4.33 11.42 2.83
N THR A 135 4.32 10.52 3.81
CA THR A 135 5.52 9.83 4.29
C THR A 135 5.97 8.75 3.32
N ALA A 136 5.04 7.99 2.72
CA ALA A 136 5.35 7.04 1.66
C ALA A 136 6.02 7.74 0.48
N GLU A 137 5.49 8.87 0.04
CA GLU A 137 6.05 9.64 -1.08
C GLU A 137 7.44 10.22 -0.76
N GLY A 138 7.64 10.67 0.49
CA GLY A 138 8.94 11.12 0.98
C GLY A 138 9.98 10.00 0.99
N LEU A 139 9.62 8.81 1.50
CA LEU A 139 10.46 7.62 1.47
C LEU A 139 10.79 7.22 0.03
N ARG A 140 9.77 7.07 -0.82
CA ARG A 140 9.90 6.74 -2.24
C ARG A 140 10.91 7.65 -2.93
N SER A 141 10.74 8.96 -2.76
CA SER A 141 11.57 9.97 -3.42
C SER A 141 13.01 9.99 -2.89
N ALA A 142 13.17 9.80 -1.57
CA ALA A 142 14.49 9.75 -0.93
C ALA A 142 15.27 8.52 -1.35
N PHE A 143 14.64 7.34 -1.35
CA PHE A 143 15.28 6.09 -1.78
C PHE A 143 15.51 6.05 -3.29
N LYS A 144 14.63 6.65 -4.11
CA LYS A 144 14.86 6.78 -5.55
C LYS A 144 16.18 7.51 -5.82
N ASP A 145 16.33 8.69 -5.21
CA ASP A 145 17.54 9.51 -5.32
C ASP A 145 18.78 8.82 -4.75
N TYR A 146 18.62 8.11 -3.64
CA TYR A 146 19.69 7.36 -3.02
C TYR A 146 20.24 6.26 -3.95
N PHE A 147 19.36 5.42 -4.48
CA PHE A 147 19.77 4.33 -5.38
C PHE A 147 20.36 4.88 -6.68
N GLU A 148 19.82 5.97 -7.23
CA GLU A 148 20.38 6.62 -8.43
C GLU A 148 21.81 7.13 -8.20
N ARG A 149 22.05 7.80 -7.07
CA ARG A 149 23.33 8.47 -6.80
C ARG A 149 24.40 7.55 -6.23
N VAL A 150 24.01 6.65 -5.33
CA VAL A 150 24.95 5.84 -4.54
C VAL A 150 25.13 4.46 -5.17
N CYS A 151 24.04 3.86 -5.65
CA CYS A 151 24.07 2.51 -6.22
C CYS A 151 24.12 2.52 -7.76
N GLY A 152 23.97 3.69 -8.41
CA GLY A 152 23.96 3.81 -9.86
C GLY A 152 22.69 3.24 -10.52
N CYS A 153 21.62 3.01 -9.76
CA CYS A 153 20.37 2.46 -10.26
C CYS A 153 19.59 3.51 -11.06
N GLN A 154 19.54 3.37 -12.39
CA GLN A 154 18.85 4.33 -13.27
C GLN A 154 17.54 3.77 -13.82
N GLY A 155 16.61 4.68 -14.16
CA GLY A 155 15.36 4.35 -14.85
C GLY A 155 14.14 4.21 -13.93
N ASP A 156 12.96 4.28 -14.55
CA ASP A 156 11.65 4.18 -13.87
C ASP A 156 11.04 2.78 -13.99
N PHE A 157 11.87 1.74 -13.84
CA PHE A 157 11.47 0.33 -13.87
C PHE A 157 12.30 -0.48 -12.88
N TRP A 158 11.90 -1.71 -12.60
CA TRP A 158 12.69 -2.72 -11.89
C TRP A 158 12.44 -4.06 -12.56
N LYS A 159 13.46 -4.65 -13.19
CA LYS A 159 13.31 -5.91 -13.94
C LYS A 159 14.60 -6.71 -13.94
N TYR A 160 14.48 -8.02 -13.99
CA TYR A 160 15.61 -8.90 -14.22
C TYR A 160 16.01 -8.87 -15.70
N ASN A 161 17.26 -8.52 -16.00
CA ASN A 161 17.82 -8.63 -17.34
C ASN A 161 18.44 -10.02 -17.52
N SER A 162 17.75 -10.89 -18.25
CA SER A 162 18.20 -12.26 -18.53
C SER A 162 19.51 -12.34 -19.34
N HIS A 163 19.84 -11.29 -20.11
CA HIS A 163 21.07 -11.27 -20.91
C HIS A 163 22.30 -10.95 -20.06
N MET A 164 22.15 -10.06 -19.09
CA MET A 164 23.23 -9.65 -18.19
C MET A 164 23.26 -10.44 -16.88
N GLY A 165 22.20 -11.21 -16.60
CA GLY A 165 22.08 -12.02 -15.40
C GLY A 165 21.89 -11.19 -14.11
N ASN A 166 21.55 -9.92 -14.24
CA ASN A 166 21.42 -8.98 -13.12
C ASN A 166 20.07 -8.25 -13.14
N TRP A 167 19.73 -7.64 -12.01
CA TRP A 167 18.60 -6.75 -11.92
C TRP A 167 18.97 -5.36 -12.43
N GLU A 168 18.10 -4.79 -13.25
CA GLU A 168 18.23 -3.44 -13.80
C GLU A 168 17.06 -2.56 -13.38
N GLY A 169 17.34 -1.27 -13.29
CA GLY A 169 16.36 -0.28 -12.90
C GLY A 169 16.57 0.22 -11.48
N ASN A 170 15.54 0.82 -10.91
CA ASN A 170 15.52 1.32 -9.55
C ASN A 170 14.50 0.51 -8.70
N PRO A 171 14.93 -0.11 -7.58
CA PRO A 171 14.09 -0.96 -6.73
C PRO A 171 12.78 -0.33 -6.26
N VAL A 172 12.72 1.01 -6.21
CA VAL A 172 11.52 1.77 -5.85
C VAL A 172 10.31 1.47 -6.76
N PHE A 173 10.54 0.93 -7.97
CA PHE A 173 9.50 0.69 -8.97
C PHE A 173 8.95 -0.74 -9.01
N GLU A 174 9.30 -1.66 -8.10
CA GLU A 174 8.78 -3.06 -8.07
C GLU A 174 7.27 -3.19 -7.74
N SER A 175 6.46 -2.15 -7.93
CA SER A 175 5.01 -2.14 -7.66
C SER A 175 4.62 -2.23 -6.17
N GLY A 176 3.67 -1.38 -5.76
CA GLY A 176 3.20 -1.27 -4.37
C GLY A 176 2.97 0.17 -3.91
N TYR A 177 3.70 1.15 -4.46
CA TYR A 177 3.43 2.56 -4.13
C TYR A 177 2.15 3.09 -4.76
N GLU A 178 1.79 2.59 -5.95
CA GLU A 178 0.54 2.99 -6.63
C GLU A 178 -0.71 2.57 -5.84
N SER A 179 -0.68 1.43 -5.14
CA SER A 179 -1.81 1.02 -4.30
C SER A 179 -2.01 1.96 -3.11
N LEU A 180 -0.92 2.40 -2.47
CA LEU A 180 -0.97 3.40 -1.39
C LEU A 180 -1.50 4.74 -1.91
N GLN A 181 -1.05 5.19 -3.08
CA GLN A 181 -1.55 6.42 -3.70
C GLN A 181 -3.05 6.31 -4.03
N ASN A 182 -3.47 5.18 -4.61
CA ASN A 182 -4.87 4.92 -4.92
C ASN A 182 -5.73 4.86 -3.66
N CYS A 183 -5.24 4.25 -2.58
CA CYS A 183 -5.90 4.23 -1.28
C CYS A 183 -6.09 5.66 -0.73
N HIS A 184 -5.03 6.47 -0.79
CA HIS A 184 -5.09 7.88 -0.36
C HIS A 184 -6.08 8.70 -1.20
N ASN A 185 -6.07 8.56 -2.52
CA ASN A 185 -6.97 9.29 -3.42
C ASN A 185 -8.44 8.93 -3.19
N ARG A 186 -8.73 7.65 -2.94
CA ARG A 186 -10.09 7.15 -2.64
C ARG A 186 -10.63 7.65 -1.31
N THR A 187 -9.77 7.75 -0.30
CA THR A 187 -10.16 8.19 1.04
C THR A 187 -10.22 9.71 1.18
N SER A 188 -9.45 10.44 0.38
CA SER A 188 -9.39 11.92 0.43
C SER A 188 -10.50 12.62 -0.36
N THR A 189 -11.10 11.97 -1.37
CA THR A 189 -12.06 12.63 -2.27
C THR A 189 -13.51 12.32 -1.89
N ALA A 190 -14.22 13.31 -1.34
CA ALA A 190 -15.61 13.17 -0.86
C ALA A 190 -16.69 12.98 -1.96
N THR A 191 -16.31 13.02 -3.24
CA THR A 191 -17.24 12.96 -4.39
C THR A 191 -17.41 11.57 -4.98
N GLN A 192 -16.57 10.61 -4.63
CA GLN A 192 -16.70 9.22 -5.08
C GLN A 192 -17.49 8.40 -4.07
N ALA A 193 -18.16 7.34 -4.54
CA ALA A 193 -18.74 6.35 -3.64
C ALA A 193 -17.60 5.80 -2.77
N LEU A 194 -17.66 6.10 -1.47
CA LEU A 194 -16.64 5.66 -0.54
C LEU A 194 -16.68 4.13 -0.46
N PRO A 195 -15.51 3.48 -0.34
CA PRO A 195 -15.49 2.07 -0.01
C PRO A 195 -16.28 1.85 1.29
N MET A 196 -16.98 0.71 1.38
CA MET A 196 -17.63 0.30 2.62
C MET A 196 -16.60 0.32 3.75
N LEU A 197 -16.87 1.04 4.84
CA LEU A 197 -15.97 1.12 5.97
C LEU A 197 -16.23 -0.06 6.93
N PRO A 198 -15.26 -0.44 7.80
CA PRO A 198 -15.49 -1.46 8.82
C PRO A 198 -16.72 -1.18 9.70
N ALA A 199 -16.99 0.09 10.00
CA ALA A 199 -18.14 0.52 10.78
C ALA A 199 -19.48 0.27 10.04
N ASP A 200 -19.51 0.49 8.72
CA ASP A 200 -20.69 0.24 7.90
C ASP A 200 -20.96 -1.27 7.82
N LEU A 201 -19.91 -2.07 7.60
CA LEU A 201 -20.01 -3.52 7.58
C LEU A 201 -20.56 -4.06 8.92
N LYS A 202 -20.03 -3.57 10.04
CA LYS A 202 -20.51 -3.92 11.38
C LYS A 202 -22.01 -3.66 11.54
N MET A 203 -22.48 -2.48 11.12
CA MET A 203 -23.89 -2.12 11.19
C MET A 203 -24.77 -3.06 10.36
N ILE A 204 -24.31 -3.45 9.16
CA ILE A 204 -25.04 -4.40 8.32
C ILE A 204 -25.08 -5.79 8.98
N MET A 205 -23.98 -6.25 9.58
CA MET A 205 -23.97 -7.53 10.30
C MET A 205 -24.92 -7.53 11.49
N GLU A 206 -24.93 -6.45 12.27
CA GLU A 206 -25.85 -6.28 13.40
C GLU A 206 -27.32 -6.26 12.94
N TYR A 207 -27.62 -5.58 11.82
CA TYR A 207 -28.96 -5.63 11.23
C TYR A 207 -29.34 -7.04 10.81
N LEU A 208 -28.46 -7.77 10.12
CA LEU A 208 -28.72 -9.14 9.68
C LEU A 208 -28.92 -10.13 10.84
N ASP A 209 -28.45 -9.81 12.04
CA ASP A 209 -28.72 -10.58 13.27
C ASP A 209 -29.92 -10.10 14.09
N SER A 210 -30.48 -8.95 13.75
CA SER A 210 -31.61 -8.39 14.47
C SER A 210 -32.88 -9.23 14.30
N THR A 211 -33.78 -9.14 15.29
CA THR A 211 -35.11 -9.75 15.23
C THR A 211 -35.95 -9.22 14.06
N GLU A 212 -35.66 -8.00 13.59
CA GLU A 212 -36.29 -7.41 12.42
C GLU A 212 -35.89 -8.16 11.15
N ALA A 213 -34.59 -8.34 10.90
CA ALA A 213 -34.13 -9.07 9.72
C ALA A 213 -34.58 -10.54 9.71
N ILE A 214 -34.66 -11.19 10.88
CA ILE A 214 -35.15 -12.57 11.00
C ILE A 214 -36.60 -12.71 10.51
N LYS A 215 -37.43 -11.65 10.62
CA LYS A 215 -38.81 -11.66 10.12
C LYS A 215 -38.90 -11.60 8.59
N TYR A 216 -37.95 -10.93 7.95
CA TYR A 216 -37.98 -10.67 6.51
C TYR A 216 -37.11 -11.62 5.69
N PHE A 217 -36.07 -12.21 6.27
CA PHE A 217 -35.09 -13.02 5.56
C PHE A 217 -34.94 -14.40 6.19
N THR A 218 -34.83 -15.42 5.34
CA THR A 218 -34.52 -16.78 5.79
C THR A 218 -33.09 -16.85 6.36
N VAL A 219 -32.81 -17.85 7.18
CA VAL A 219 -31.45 -18.08 7.71
C VAL A 219 -30.42 -18.17 6.58
N THR A 220 -30.73 -18.90 5.52
CA THR A 220 -29.85 -19.05 4.35
C THR A 220 -29.58 -17.71 3.65
N GLN A 221 -30.59 -16.88 3.43
CA GLN A 221 -30.41 -15.56 2.83
C GLN A 221 -29.50 -14.67 3.67
N ARG A 222 -29.72 -14.63 4.99
CA ARG A 222 -28.89 -13.81 5.90
C ARG A 222 -27.44 -14.30 5.89
N LEU A 223 -27.20 -15.61 6.01
CA LEU A 223 -25.85 -16.17 5.96
C LEU A 223 -25.16 -15.92 4.62
N TYR A 224 -25.91 -16.05 3.51
CA TYR A 224 -25.39 -15.72 2.17
C TYR A 224 -24.97 -14.25 2.08
N PHE A 225 -25.83 -13.30 2.51
CA PHE A 225 -25.49 -11.88 2.51
C PHE A 225 -24.28 -11.56 3.38
N LYS A 226 -24.18 -12.18 4.56
CA LYS A 226 -23.01 -12.01 5.43
C LYS A 226 -21.74 -12.47 4.72
N ALA A 227 -21.74 -13.69 4.16
CA ALA A 227 -20.60 -14.23 3.44
C ALA A 227 -20.24 -13.36 2.24
N PHE A 228 -21.22 -12.93 1.45
CA PHE A 228 -21.00 -12.06 0.30
C PHE A 228 -20.37 -10.73 0.71
N LEU A 229 -20.91 -10.07 1.73
CA LEU A 229 -20.41 -8.76 2.19
C LEU A 229 -19.04 -8.86 2.83
N THR A 230 -18.76 -9.89 3.63
CA THR A 230 -17.40 -10.09 4.18
C THR A 230 -16.42 -10.39 3.07
N THR A 231 -16.75 -11.25 2.10
CA THR A 231 -15.85 -11.54 0.99
C THR A 231 -15.60 -10.30 0.12
N ALA A 232 -16.64 -9.53 -0.22
CA ALA A 232 -16.49 -8.28 -0.97
C ALA A 232 -15.61 -7.26 -0.23
N PHE A 233 -15.84 -7.11 1.08
CA PHE A 233 -15.06 -6.21 1.93
C PHE A 233 -13.59 -6.63 2.02
N THR A 234 -13.36 -7.93 2.21
CA THR A 234 -12.02 -8.51 2.39
C THR A 234 -11.22 -8.48 1.09
N LEU A 235 -11.84 -8.82 -0.04
CA LEU A 235 -11.16 -8.83 -1.35
C LEU A 235 -11.12 -7.46 -2.03
N TRP A 236 -11.85 -6.47 -1.51
CA TRP A 236 -12.02 -5.16 -2.15
C TRP A 236 -12.55 -5.26 -3.60
N THR A 237 -13.37 -6.27 -3.86
CA THR A 237 -13.91 -6.56 -5.20
C THR A 237 -15.23 -5.85 -5.43
N ARG A 238 -15.55 -5.63 -6.71
CA ARG A 238 -16.87 -5.15 -7.09
C ARG A 238 -17.89 -6.29 -7.04
N ASN A 239 -19.17 -5.95 -6.87
CA ASN A 239 -20.24 -6.95 -6.83
C ASN A 239 -20.32 -7.79 -8.10
N ASP A 240 -20.10 -7.20 -9.29
CA ASP A 240 -20.09 -7.88 -10.59
C ASP A 240 -18.93 -8.89 -10.72
N GLU A 241 -17.82 -8.66 -10.04
CA GLU A 241 -16.68 -9.59 -9.98
C GLU A 241 -16.97 -10.73 -8.99
N LEU A 242 -17.51 -10.40 -7.82
CA LEU A 242 -17.77 -11.39 -6.77
C LEU A 242 -18.85 -12.41 -7.13
N ILE A 243 -19.88 -12.02 -7.89
CA ILE A 243 -20.93 -12.96 -8.34
C ILE A 243 -20.40 -14.05 -9.27
N ASN A 244 -19.24 -13.83 -9.90
CA ASN A 244 -18.61 -14.81 -10.78
C ASN A 244 -17.69 -15.78 -10.01
N LEU A 245 -17.50 -15.58 -8.71
CA LEU A 245 -16.67 -16.45 -7.88
C LEU A 245 -17.30 -17.85 -7.78
N GLN A 246 -16.59 -18.86 -8.26
CA GLN A 246 -17.04 -20.25 -8.23
C GLN A 246 -16.26 -21.05 -7.19
N SER A 247 -16.84 -22.17 -6.73
CA SER A 247 -16.17 -23.04 -5.76
C SER A 247 -14.83 -23.59 -6.25
N LYS A 248 -14.63 -23.73 -7.57
CA LYS A 248 -13.37 -24.21 -8.16
C LYS A 248 -12.24 -23.18 -8.06
N ASP A 249 -12.60 -21.90 -7.90
CA ASP A 249 -11.65 -20.79 -7.78
C ASP A 249 -11.14 -20.66 -6.34
N ILE A 250 -11.63 -21.51 -5.41
CA ILE A 250 -11.23 -21.54 -4.02
C ILE A 250 -10.23 -22.68 -3.82
N LEU A 251 -8.94 -22.35 -3.88
CA LEU A 251 -7.90 -23.33 -3.62
C LEU A 251 -7.67 -23.50 -2.12
N ARG A 252 -7.34 -24.74 -1.70
CA ARG A 252 -6.90 -25.05 -0.34
C ARG A 252 -5.40 -25.25 -0.37
N SER A 253 -4.68 -24.56 0.52
CA SER A 253 -3.24 -24.74 0.66
C SER A 253 -2.86 -26.16 1.06
N ALA A 254 -1.81 -26.69 0.44
CA ALA A 254 -1.14 -27.92 0.86
C ALA A 254 -0.37 -27.78 2.19
N THR A 255 -0.08 -26.55 2.64
CA THR A 255 0.79 -26.28 3.80
C THR A 255 0.12 -26.43 5.17
N GLY A 256 -1.13 -26.91 5.22
CA GLY A 256 -1.88 -27.09 6.48
C GLY A 256 -2.28 -25.78 7.18
N ILE A 257 -1.92 -24.63 6.62
CA ILE A 257 -2.46 -23.32 6.98
C ILE A 257 -3.61 -23.05 6.02
N PRO A 258 -4.85 -22.94 6.51
CA PRO A 258 -5.97 -22.61 5.64
C PRO A 258 -5.72 -21.20 5.10
N TYR A 259 -5.51 -21.10 3.79
CA TYR A 259 -5.72 -19.87 3.04
C TYR A 259 -6.51 -20.21 1.80
N HIS A 260 -7.15 -19.19 1.22
CA HIS A 260 -7.93 -19.30 0.02
C HIS A 260 -7.30 -18.43 -1.07
N GLU A 261 -6.65 -19.07 -2.03
CA GLU A 261 -6.19 -18.35 -3.23
C GLU A 261 -7.36 -18.23 -4.19
N PHE A 262 -7.58 -17.03 -4.72
CA PHE A 262 -8.67 -16.74 -5.66
C PHE A 262 -8.10 -16.14 -6.94
N ALA A 263 -8.54 -16.66 -8.09
CA ALA A 263 -8.29 -16.02 -9.38
C ALA A 263 -9.46 -15.06 -9.68
N LEU A 264 -9.19 -13.76 -9.79
CA LEU A 264 -10.21 -12.80 -10.20
C LEU A 264 -9.92 -12.34 -11.62
N ILE A 265 -10.77 -12.79 -12.55
CA ILE A 265 -10.68 -12.39 -13.95
C ILE A 265 -11.42 -11.05 -14.11
N PHE A 266 -10.66 -9.95 -14.17
CA PHE A 266 -11.23 -8.63 -14.43
C PHE A 266 -11.53 -8.44 -15.92
N HIS A 267 -12.81 -8.54 -16.32
CA HIS A 267 -13.21 -8.27 -17.70
C HIS A 267 -13.20 -6.79 -18.10
N LYS A 268 -12.95 -5.85 -17.17
CA LYS A 268 -13.23 -4.42 -17.39
C LYS A 268 -12.12 -3.62 -18.07
N THR A 269 -10.88 -4.12 -18.13
CA THR A 269 -9.82 -3.48 -18.91
C THR A 269 -9.59 -4.25 -20.19
N ASN A 270 -10.33 -3.86 -21.22
CA ASN A 270 -10.36 -4.37 -22.60
C ASN A 270 -9.01 -4.28 -23.36
N LYS A 271 -7.87 -4.24 -22.67
CA LYS A 271 -6.55 -4.09 -23.28
C LYS A 271 -5.81 -5.41 -23.46
N ASP A 272 -6.14 -6.46 -22.69
CA ASP A 272 -5.53 -7.77 -22.89
C ASP A 272 -6.34 -8.88 -22.18
N PRO A 273 -7.14 -9.69 -22.88
CA PRO A 273 -7.90 -10.79 -22.29
C PRO A 273 -7.02 -11.95 -21.80
N THR A 274 -5.71 -11.92 -22.04
CA THR A 274 -4.77 -12.95 -21.57
C THR A 274 -4.06 -12.58 -20.25
N LYS A 275 -4.28 -11.38 -19.72
CA LYS A 275 -3.70 -10.95 -18.43
C LYS A 275 -4.63 -11.30 -17.28
N ASP A 276 -4.54 -12.54 -16.82
CA ASP A 276 -5.15 -12.95 -15.56
C ASP A 276 -4.43 -12.27 -14.39
N THR A 277 -5.18 -11.63 -13.50
CA THR A 277 -4.63 -11.08 -12.25
C THR A 277 -4.99 -12.04 -11.12
N TRP A 278 -3.97 -12.56 -10.44
CA TRP A 278 -4.13 -13.52 -9.35
C TRP A 278 -4.07 -12.79 -8.01
N PHE A 279 -5.00 -13.12 -7.10
CA PHE A 279 -5.02 -12.58 -5.74
C PHE A 279 -4.88 -13.72 -4.75
N ARG A 280 -3.88 -13.63 -3.89
CA ARG A 280 -3.76 -14.57 -2.77
C ARG A 280 -4.41 -13.95 -1.55
N LEU A 281 -5.53 -14.53 -1.08
CA LEU A 281 -6.14 -14.15 0.18
C LEU A 281 -5.75 -15.14 1.29
N ILE A 282 -4.95 -14.68 2.23
CA ILE A 282 -4.60 -15.48 3.40
C ILE A 282 -5.66 -15.28 4.48
N LEU A 283 -6.69 -16.14 4.47
CA LEU A 283 -7.69 -16.22 5.54
C LEU A 283 -7.17 -17.15 6.64
N LEU A 284 -6.50 -16.60 7.66
CA LEU A 284 -6.08 -17.37 8.82
C LEU A 284 -7.32 -17.84 9.60
N ILE A 285 -7.79 -19.06 9.33
CA ILE A 285 -8.80 -19.71 10.17
C ILE A 285 -8.05 -20.25 11.41
N PRO A 286 -8.36 -19.76 12.62
CA PRO A 286 -7.78 -20.34 13.83
C PRO A 286 -8.08 -21.84 13.86
N LYS A 287 -7.11 -22.66 14.29
CA LYS A 287 -7.33 -24.09 14.53
C LYS A 287 -8.29 -24.27 15.71
N SER A 288 -9.57 -24.02 15.49
CA SER A 288 -10.62 -24.42 16.40
C SER A 288 -11.01 -25.86 16.06
N THR A 289 -11.04 -26.72 17.08
CA THR A 289 -11.48 -28.12 17.00
C THR A 289 -12.99 -28.29 16.76
N ALA A 290 -13.70 -27.19 16.52
CA ALA A 290 -15.13 -27.17 16.28
C ALA A 290 -15.45 -27.60 14.83
N THR A 291 -16.40 -28.52 14.66
CA THR A 291 -16.91 -28.89 13.34
C THR A 291 -17.54 -27.68 12.64
N PRO A 292 -17.49 -27.57 11.29
CA PRO A 292 -17.94 -26.38 10.54
C PRO A 292 -19.37 -25.93 10.86
N ILE A 293 -20.23 -26.88 11.24
CA ILE A 293 -21.63 -26.65 11.59
C ILE A 293 -21.77 -25.99 12.98
N SER A 294 -20.88 -26.29 13.92
CA SER A 294 -20.90 -25.71 15.27
C SER A 294 -20.30 -24.28 15.33
N MET A 295 -19.61 -23.84 14.28
CA MET A 295 -19.08 -22.47 14.15
C MET A 295 -20.14 -21.43 13.74
N LEU A 296 -21.27 -21.85 13.17
CA LEU A 296 -22.33 -20.95 12.70
C LEU A 296 -23.22 -20.39 13.82
N GLY A 297 -23.17 -20.97 15.02
CA GLY A 297 -24.07 -20.63 16.13
C GLY A 297 -23.48 -19.78 17.26
N LYS A 298 -22.17 -19.48 17.24
CA LYS A 298 -21.51 -18.70 18.30
C LYS A 298 -20.85 -17.46 17.70
N ASN A 299 -20.87 -16.35 18.44
CA ASN A 299 -20.34 -15.01 18.12
C ASN A 299 -18.81 -14.97 17.90
N ILE A 300 -18.22 -15.97 17.25
CA ILE A 300 -16.78 -16.14 17.03
C ILE A 300 -16.28 -15.22 15.91
N TRP A 301 -17.16 -14.59 15.12
CA TRP A 301 -16.81 -13.61 14.09
C TRP A 301 -16.02 -12.39 14.61
N ARG A 302 -15.95 -12.14 15.92
CA ARG A 302 -15.10 -11.10 16.51
C ARG A 302 -13.60 -11.41 16.44
N ASP A 303 -13.21 -12.67 16.30
CA ASP A 303 -11.80 -13.08 16.32
C ASP A 303 -11.20 -13.23 14.91
N TYR A 304 -12.03 -13.20 13.86
CA TYR A 304 -11.62 -13.41 12.46
C TYR A 304 -11.15 -12.15 11.73
N TRP A 305 -11.11 -11.00 12.40
CA TRP A 305 -10.66 -9.72 11.80
C TRP A 305 -9.13 -9.57 11.80
N ALA A 306 -8.42 -10.45 12.49
CA ALA A 306 -6.98 -10.40 12.59
C ALA A 306 -6.37 -10.99 11.30
N VAL A 307 -5.93 -10.08 10.44
CA VAL A 307 -4.95 -10.30 9.37
C VAL A 307 -5.53 -10.77 8.04
N VAL A 308 -5.80 -9.80 7.17
CA VAL A 308 -6.01 -9.98 5.73
C VAL A 308 -4.82 -9.33 5.02
N PHE A 309 -3.98 -10.14 4.38
CA PHE A 309 -2.99 -9.66 3.41
C PHE A 309 -3.53 -9.94 2.00
N VAL A 310 -3.52 -8.91 1.16
CA VAL A 310 -3.73 -9.04 -0.28
C VAL A 310 -2.36 -8.91 -0.92
N GLU A 311 -1.71 -10.04 -1.20
CA GLU A 311 -0.46 -10.07 -1.97
C GLU A 311 -0.77 -10.21 -3.47
N PRO A 312 -0.37 -9.26 -4.32
CA PRO A 312 -0.12 -9.56 -5.72
C PRO A 312 1.17 -10.38 -5.79
N THR A 313 1.02 -11.70 -5.93
CA THR A 313 2.06 -12.71 -6.22
C THR A 313 3.52 -12.27 -6.05
N PHE A 314 4.12 -12.49 -4.88
CA PHE A 314 5.50 -12.99 -4.68
C PHE A 314 5.73 -13.23 -3.16
N THR A 315 6.28 -14.39 -2.83
CA THR A 315 6.45 -14.93 -1.47
C THR A 315 7.50 -14.16 -0.68
N ALA A 316 7.14 -13.56 0.46
CA ALA A 316 7.96 -13.45 1.68
C ALA A 316 7.31 -12.45 2.67
N PHE A 317 6.37 -12.90 3.49
CA PHE A 317 6.04 -12.23 4.76
C PHE A 317 5.34 -13.22 5.70
N ARG A 318 5.99 -13.58 6.81
CA ARG A 318 5.43 -14.47 7.83
C ARG A 318 5.70 -13.90 9.23
N ARG A 319 4.63 -13.83 10.02
CA ARG A 319 4.53 -13.57 11.47
C ARG A 319 4.90 -12.17 12.01
N VAL A 320 3.85 -11.42 12.39
CA VAL A 320 3.85 -10.61 13.64
C VAL A 320 2.50 -10.82 14.32
N VAL A 321 2.34 -11.89 15.10
CA VAL A 321 1.28 -12.00 16.11
C VAL A 321 1.80 -12.86 17.25
N ASP A 322 2.41 -12.21 18.24
CA ASP A 322 2.47 -12.70 19.62
C ASP A 322 2.71 -11.47 20.51
N ARG A 323 1.62 -10.87 21.00
CA ARG A 323 1.51 -10.16 22.30
C ARG A 323 0.17 -9.42 22.41
N PHE A 324 -0.82 -10.10 22.97
CA PHE A 324 -1.81 -9.48 23.85
C PHE A 324 -1.93 -10.40 25.08
N PRO A 325 -1.66 -9.92 26.30
CA PRO A 325 -2.05 -10.66 27.49
C PRO A 325 -3.57 -10.53 27.71
N ASP A 326 -4.13 -11.57 28.33
CA ASP A 326 -5.54 -11.84 28.59
C ASP A 326 -6.37 -10.68 29.19
#